data_AF-A0A376DI14-F1
#
_entry.id   AF-A0A376DI14-F1
#
_cell.length_a   1.000
_cell.length_b   1.000
_cell.length_c   1.000
_cell.angle_alpha   90.00
_cell.angle_beta   90.00
_cell.angle_gamma   90.00
#
_symmetry.space_group_name_H-M   'P 1'
#
loop_
_entity.id
_entity.type
_entity.pdbx_description
1 polymer ?
#
loop_
_entity_poly.entity_id
_entity_poly.type
_entity_poly.pdbx_seq_one_letter_code
_entity_poly.pdbx_strand_id
1 'polypeptide(L)' 'MMKIKESEAKNTYAAYALGATRAEWRKDYQTAAPLWEKAAASPASALRREWAVLRAEFCHNAAQRKWGKRHESK' A
#
# COMPACT_ATOMS: atom_id res chain seq x y z
N MET A 1 -6.31 26.84 -5.73
CA MET A 1 -5.35 25.74 -5.97
C MET A 1 -4.44 25.63 -4.73
N MET A 2 -4.70 24.69 -3.82
CA MET A 2 -3.86 24.52 -2.63
C MET A 2 -2.51 23.93 -3.07
N LYS A 3 -1.46 24.76 -3.07
CA LYS A 3 -0.08 24.31 -3.30
C LYS A 3 0.38 23.55 -2.06
N ILE A 4 0.03 22.27 -2.00
CA ILE A 4 0.61 21.36 -1.01
C ILE A 4 2.11 21.35 -1.28
N LYS A 5 2.91 21.78 -0.30
CA LYS A 5 4.38 21.77 -0.45
C LYS A 5 4.79 20.33 -0.71
N GLU A 6 5.57 20.11 -1.76
CA GLU A 6 6.03 18.77 -2.13
C GLU A 6 6.72 18.04 -0.97
N SER A 7 7.31 18.75 -0.01
CA SER A 7 7.88 18.18 1.21
C SER A 7 6.83 17.55 2.14
N GLU A 8 5.70 18.22 2.36
CA GLU A 8 4.59 17.73 3.20
C GLU A 8 3.91 16.53 2.53
N ALA A 9 3.70 16.61 1.22
CA ALA A 9 3.24 15.53 0.36
C ALA A 9 4.13 14.27 0.46
N LYS A 10 5.46 14.47 0.34
CA LYS A 10 6.46 13.40 0.48
C LYS A 10 6.41 12.78 1.88
N ASN A 11 6.20 13.60 2.92
CA ASN A 11 6.15 13.14 4.30
C ASN A 11 4.94 12.23 4.56
N THR A 12 3.75 12.63 4.08
CA THR A 12 2.53 11.82 4.27
C THR A 12 2.58 10.50 3.50
N TYR A 13 2.99 10.53 2.22
CA TYR A 13 3.15 9.30 1.44
C TYR A 13 4.17 8.35 2.09
N ALA A 14 5.34 8.87 2.47
CA ALA A 14 6.41 8.06 3.04
C ALA A 14 6.02 7.42 4.38
N ALA A 15 5.29 8.15 5.24
CA ALA A 15 4.79 7.61 6.50
C ALA A 15 3.85 6.41 6.30
N TYR A 16 2.87 6.54 5.39
CA TYR A 16 1.94 5.44 5.08
C TYR A 16 2.65 4.28 4.38
N ALA A 17 3.49 4.56 3.38
CA ALA A 17 4.25 3.54 2.66
C ALA A 17 5.20 2.75 3.57
N LEU A 18 5.83 3.41 4.55
CA LEU A 18 6.68 2.75 5.54
C LEU A 18 5.88 1.83 6.46
N GLY A 19 4.73 2.30 6.95
CA GLY A 19 3.81 1.48 7.74
C GLY A 19 3.32 0.26 6.96
N ALA A 20 2.93 0.47 5.70
CA ALA A 20 2.47 -0.59 4.81
C ALA A 20 3.57 -1.62 4.56
N THR A 21 4.78 -1.19 4.23
CA THR A 21 5.94 -2.06 4.03
C THR A 21 6.23 -2.90 5.29
N ARG A 22 6.17 -2.31 6.48
CA ARG A 22 6.36 -3.06 7.74
C ARG A 22 5.28 -4.11 7.96
N ALA A 23 4.03 -3.81 7.62
CA ALA A 23 2.94 -4.77 7.69
C ALA A 23 3.13 -5.92 6.69
N GLU A 24 3.59 -5.63 5.46
CA GLU A 24 3.95 -6.64 4.46
C GLU A 24 5.07 -7.57 4.93
N TRP A 25 6.09 -7.04 5.59
CA TRP A 25 7.17 -7.85 6.18
C TRP A 25 6.66 -8.81 7.25
N ARG A 26 5.63 -8.41 7.99
CA ARG A 26 4.93 -9.26 8.97
C ARG A 26 3.90 -10.19 8.33
N LYS A 27 3.77 -10.16 6.99
CA LYS A 27 2.74 -10.85 6.20
C LYS A 27 1.31 -10.46 6.62
N ASP A 28 1.15 -9.30 7.26
CA ASP A 28 -0.14 -8.74 7.62
C ASP A 28 -0.66 -7.89 6.46
N TYR A 29 -1.12 -8.60 5.42
CA TYR A 29 -1.64 -7.97 4.22
C TYR A 29 -3.00 -7.29 4.44
N GLN A 30 -3.73 -7.66 5.50
CA GLN A 30 -4.98 -7.02 5.90
C GLN A 30 -4.73 -5.60 6.39
N THR A 31 -3.66 -5.39 7.14
CA THR A 31 -3.24 -4.06 7.59
C THR A 31 -2.47 -3.30 6.50
N ALA A 32 -1.69 -4.00 5.65
CA ALA A 32 -0.91 -3.35 4.60
C ALA A 32 -1.77 -2.69 3.51
N ALA A 33 -2.85 -3.34 3.06
CA ALA A 33 -3.71 -2.84 2.00
C ALA A 33 -4.27 -1.41 2.29
N PRO A 34 -4.98 -1.15 3.41
CA PRO A 34 -5.52 0.17 3.69
C PRO A 34 -4.43 1.23 3.92
N LEU A 35 -3.20 0.84 4.30
CA LEU A 35 -2.07 1.78 4.41
C LEU A 35 -1.57 2.20 3.04
N TRP A 36 -1.50 1.28 2.07
CA TRP A 36 -1.19 1.62 0.68
C TRP A 36 -2.28 2.47 0.03
N GLU A 37 -3.57 2.23 0.33
CA GLU A 37 -4.65 3.10 -0.14
C GLU A 37 -4.51 4.54 0.39
N LYS A 38 -4.18 4.70 1.68
CA LYS A 38 -3.91 6.02 2.27
C LYS A 38 -2.67 6.68 1.65
N ALA A 39 -1.65 5.90 1.29
CA ALA A 39 -0.51 6.40 0.55
C ALA A 39 -0.91 6.88 -0.87
N ALA A 40 -1.78 6.16 -1.56
CA ALA A 40 -2.30 6.53 -2.88
C ALA A 40 -3.25 7.74 -2.85
N ALA A 41 -3.97 7.94 -1.74
CA ALA A 41 -4.82 9.11 -1.51
C ALA A 41 -4.01 10.34 -1.05
N SER A 42 -2.78 10.14 -0.57
CA SER A 42 -1.92 11.24 -0.13
C SER A 42 -1.38 12.02 -1.33
N PRO A 43 -1.07 13.31 -1.15
CA PRO A 43 -0.39 14.09 -2.18
C PRO A 43 0.96 13.44 -2.48
N ALA A 44 1.15 12.97 -3.70
CA ALA A 44 2.38 12.31 -4.15
C ALA A 44 2.52 12.50 -5.67
N SER A 45 3.72 12.24 -6.20
CA SER A 45 3.90 12.18 -7.65
C SER A 45 3.05 11.05 -8.25
N ALA A 46 2.68 11.20 -9.53
CA ALA A 46 1.87 10.20 -10.23
C ALA A 46 2.45 8.78 -10.11
N LEU A 47 3.77 8.63 -10.29
CA LEU A 47 4.49 7.36 -10.14
C LEU A 47 4.33 6.72 -8.75
N ARG A 48 4.38 7.53 -7.69
CA ARG A 48 4.22 7.04 -6.30
C ARG A 48 2.78 6.63 -6.02
N ARG A 49 1.83 7.39 -6.55
CA ARG A 49 0.41 7.07 -6.45
C ARG A 49 0.10 5.75 -7.15
N GLU A 50 0.57 5.57 -8.38
CA GLU A 50 0.42 4.34 -9.15
C GLU A 50 1.03 3.14 -8.41
N TRP A 51 2.26 3.28 -7.90
CA TRP A 51 2.89 2.24 -7.09
C TRP A 51 2.07 1.85 -5.87
N ALA A 52 1.54 2.84 -5.13
CA ALA A 52 0.71 2.58 -3.96
C ALA A 52 -0.62 1.88 -4.31
N VAL A 53 -1.26 2.24 -5.43
CA VAL A 53 -2.46 1.54 -5.92
C VAL A 53 -2.14 0.07 -6.22
N LEU A 54 -1.09 -0.20 -7.00
CA LEU A 54 -0.68 -1.56 -7.35
C LEU A 54 -0.36 -2.40 -6.10
N ARG A 55 0.30 -1.81 -5.10
CA ARG A 55 0.59 -2.49 -3.83
C ARG A 55 -0.65 -2.71 -2.97
N ALA A 56 -1.60 -1.78 -2.95
CA ALA A 56 -2.87 -1.97 -2.27
C ALA A 56 -3.64 -3.16 -2.86
N GLU A 57 -3.75 -3.24 -4.19
CA GLU A 57 -4.38 -4.36 -4.89
C GLU A 57 -3.66 -5.68 -4.62
N PHE A 58 -2.33 -5.69 -4.65
CA PHE A 58 -1.55 -6.87 -4.28
C PHE A 58 -1.85 -7.32 -2.85
N CYS A 59 -1.86 -6.40 -1.88
CA CYS A 59 -2.14 -6.73 -0.48
C CYS A 59 -3.58 -7.20 -0.27
N HIS A 60 -4.56 -6.60 -0.96
CA HIS A 60 -5.94 -7.07 -0.94
C HIS A 60 -6.05 -8.50 -1.49
N ASN A 61 -5.44 -8.76 -2.64
CA ASN A 61 -5.39 -10.10 -3.20
C ASN A 61 -4.66 -11.08 -2.27
N ALA A 62 -3.55 -10.69 -1.64
CA ALA A 62 -2.81 -11.54 -0.71
C ALA A 62 -3.62 -11.85 0.56
N ALA A 63 -4.34 -10.85 1.10
CA ALA A 63 -5.24 -10.98 2.24
C ALA A 63 -6.43 -11.89 1.95
N GLN A 64 -7.05 -11.74 0.78
CA GLN A 64 -8.19 -12.55 0.34
C GLN A 64 -7.77 -13.98 -0.05
N ARG A 65 -6.67 -14.12 -0.80
CA ARG A 65 -6.23 -15.41 -1.35
C ARG A 65 -5.48 -16.26 -0.34
N LYS A 66 -5.16 -15.75 0.87
CA LYS A 66 -4.28 -16.37 1.88
C LYS A 66 -3.21 -17.22 1.17
N TRP A 67 -2.25 -16.59 0.49
CA TRP A 67 -1.12 -17.29 -0.16
C TRP A 67 -0.56 -18.33 0.84
N GLY A 68 -0.97 -19.59 0.68
CA GLY A 68 -1.07 -20.53 1.80
C GLY A 68 -2.15 -21.61 1.69
N LYS A 69 -3.13 -21.53 0.78
CA LYS A 69 -3.86 -22.75 0.37
C LYS A 69 -3.03 -23.57 -0.61
N ARG A 70 -2.09 -24.34 -0.04
CA ARG A 70 -1.49 -25.54 -0.62
C ARG A 70 -2.56 -26.64 -0.76
N HIS A 71 -3.63 -26.38 -1.51
CA HIS A 71 -4.66 -27.37 -1.84
C HIS A 71 -5.36 -26.95 -3.14
N GLU A 72 -4.63 -27.04 -4.23
CA GLU A 72 -5.23 -27.53 -5.48
C GLU A 72 -4.47 -28.80 -5.82
N SER A 73 -4.97 -29.92 -5.29
CA SER A 73 -4.75 -31.22 -5.91
C SER A 73 -5.74 -31.29 -7.07
N LYS A 74 -5.21 -31.32 -8.29
CA LYS A 74 -5.79 -32.09 -9.39
C LYS A 74 -4.66 -32.84 -10.07
#